data_AF-A0A2W6EUX0-F1
#
_entry.id   AF-A0A2W6EUX0-F1
#
_cell.length_a   1.000
_cell.length_b   1.000
_cell.length_c   1.000
_cell.angle_alpha   90.00
_cell.angle_beta   90.00
_cell.angle_gamma   90.00
#
_symmetry.space_group_name_H-M   'P 1'
#
loop_
_entity.id
_entity.type
_entity.pdbx_description
1 polymer ?
#
loop_
_entity_poly.entity_id
_entity_poly.type
_entity_poly.pdbx_seq_one_letter_code
_entity_poly.pdbx_strand_id
1 'polypeptide(L)' 'MASCGKCLSCGHVGYCDSSPNKHASAHFRAEGHPLIRSFEPGEDWRWCFVDLMIV' A
#
# COMPACT_ATOMS: atom_id res chain seq x y z
N MET A 1 -2.51 -3.05 15.44
CA MET A 1 -1.47 -2.69 14.46
C MET A 1 -1.67 -3.60 13.25
N ALA A 2 -2.54 -3.21 12.31
CA ALA A 2 -2.80 -4.01 11.09
C ALA A 2 -1.99 -3.44 9.93
N SER A 3 -1.14 -4.28 9.34
CA SER A 3 -0.33 -3.99 8.16
C SER A 3 -1.21 -4.08 6.91
N CYS A 4 -1.51 -2.94 6.26
CA CYS A 4 -2.43 -2.90 5.11
C CYS A 4 -1.80 -3.34 3.81
N GLY A 5 -0.49 -3.16 3.65
CA GLY A 5 0.11 -3.56 2.39
C GLY A 5 1.59 -3.32 2.24
N LYS A 6 2.18 -4.15 1.38
CA LYS A 6 3.59 -4.12 1.00
C LYS A 6 3.74 -3.54 -0.39
N CYS A 7 4.58 -2.53 -0.53
CA CYS A 7 4.99 -1.97 -1.82
C CYS A 7 5.76 -3.03 -2.60
N LEU A 8 5.34 -3.29 -3.83
CA LEU A 8 6.01 -4.28 -4.67
C LEU A 8 7.29 -3.73 -5.32
N SER A 9 7.40 -2.41 -5.46
CA SER A 9 8.57 -1.76 -6.06
C SER A 9 9.80 -1.79 -5.14
N CYS A 10 9.62 -1.60 -3.83
CA CYS A 10 10.74 -1.49 -2.88
C CYS A 10 10.63 -2.45 -1.69
N GLY A 11 9.53 -3.18 -1.55
CA GLY A 11 9.28 -4.08 -0.42
C GLY A 11 8.84 -3.40 0.88
N HIS A 12 8.61 -2.08 0.87
CA HIS A 12 8.19 -1.32 2.06
C HIS A 12 6.78 -1.71 2.52
N VAL A 13 6.61 -2.07 3.79
CA VAL A 13 5.31 -2.43 4.37
C VAL A 13 4.70 -1.21 5.05
N GLY A 14 3.60 -0.71 4.50
CA GLY A 14 2.82 0.40 5.03
C GLY A 14 1.65 -0.05 5.91
N TYR A 15 1.27 0.81 6.84
CA TYR A 15 0.04 0.66 7.63
C TYR A 15 -1.16 1.34 6.96
N CYS A 16 -2.38 0.91 7.32
CA CYS A 16 -3.60 1.40 6.69
C CYS A 16 -3.79 2.91 6.86
N ASP A 17 -4.41 3.56 5.86
CA ASP A 17 -4.78 4.99 5.84
C ASP A 17 -5.75 5.38 6.97
N SER A 18 -6.34 4.40 7.65
CA SER A 18 -7.19 4.60 8.84
C SER A 18 -6.39 5.04 10.09
N SER A 19 -5.05 5.05 10.02
CA SER A 19 -4.21 5.72 11.02
C SER A 19 -3.96 7.17 10.59
N PRO A 20 -3.95 8.15 11.51
CA PRO A 20 -3.98 9.58 11.19
C PRO A 20 -2.81 10.13 10.34
N ASN A 21 -1.82 9.30 9.97
CA ASN A 21 -0.67 9.67 9.13
C ASN A 21 -0.43 8.72 7.94
N LYS A 22 -1.49 8.39 7.17
CA LYS A 22 -1.47 7.98 5.75
C LYS A 22 -0.16 7.34 5.22
N HIS A 23 0.26 6.19 5.74
CA HIS A 23 1.56 5.60 5.40
C HIS A 23 1.66 5.12 3.94
N ALA A 24 0.58 4.63 3.33
CA ALA A 24 0.58 4.21 1.92
C ALA A 24 0.57 5.42 0.96
N SER A 25 -0.26 6.43 1.24
CA SER A 25 -0.35 7.65 0.43
C SER A 25 0.91 8.52 0.53
N ALA A 26 1.52 8.60 1.71
CA ALA A 26 2.79 9.30 1.93
C ALA A 26 3.95 8.58 1.22
N HIS A 27 3.98 7.25 1.26
CA HIS A 27 4.97 6.46 0.52
C HIS A 27 4.87 6.69 -0.99
N PHE A 28 3.65 6.68 -1.55
CA PHE A 28 3.44 7.02 -2.95
C PHE A 28 3.95 8.44 -3.28
N ARG A 29 3.72 9.42 -2.42
CA ARG A 29 4.21 10.80 -2.63
C ARG A 29 5.73 10.95 -2.48
N ALA A 30 6.37 10.18 -1.61
CA ALA A 30 7.80 10.28 -1.33
C ALA A 30 8.64 9.54 -2.37
N GLU A 31 8.27 8.31 -2.70
CA GLU A 31 9.06 7.41 -3.56
C GLU A 31 8.48 7.27 -4.97
N GLY A 32 7.21 7.65 -5.17
CA GLY A 32 6.53 7.49 -6.46
C GLY A 32 6.07 6.06 -6.76
N HIS A 33 6.04 5.15 -5.78
CA HIS A 33 5.65 3.76 -6.01
C HIS A 33 4.12 3.60 -6.07
N PRO A 34 3.55 3.28 -7.24
CA PRO A 34 2.10 3.27 -7.40
C PRO A 34 1.44 1.96 -6.93
N LEU A 35 2.22 0.90 -6.70
CA LEU A 35 1.72 -0.45 -6.47
C LEU A 35 2.00 -0.95 -5.05
N ILE A 36 0.91 -1.25 -4.35
CA ILE A 36 0.90 -1.89 -3.02
C ILE A 36 0.10 -3.18 -3.08
N ARG A 37 0.54 -4.21 -2.36
CA ARG A 37 -0.15 -5.51 -2.23
C ARG A 37 -0.70 -5.65 -0.82
N SER A 38 -1.87 -6.27 -0.63
CA SER A 38 -2.35 -6.62 0.70
C SER A 38 -1.32 -7.49 1.44
N PHE A 39 -1.16 -7.24 2.74
CA PHE A 39 -0.29 -8.04 3.62
C PHE A 39 -1.12 -8.99 4.51
N GLU A 40 -2.45 -8.97 4.38
CA GLU A 40 -3.34 -9.85 5.12
C GLU A 40 -3.19 -11.30 4.59
N PRO A 41 -3.01 -12.29 5.47
CA PRO A 41 -2.88 -13.69 5.07
C PRO A 41 -4.23 -14.20 4.53
N GLY A 42 -4.33 -14.29 3.20
CA GLY A 42 -5.53 -14.76 2.49
C GLY A 42 -6.00 -13.83 1.38
N GLU A 43 -5.51 -12.59 1.34
CA GLU A 43 -5.83 -11.62 0.30
C GLU A 43 -4.61 -11.37 -0.59
N ASP A 44 -4.69 -11.69 -1.90
CA ASP A 44 -3.62 -11.42 -2.88
C ASP A 44 -3.88 -10.16 -3.73
N TRP A 45 -4.87 -9.36 -3.36
CA TRP A 45 -5.20 -8.19 -4.16
C TRP A 45 -4.13 -7.11 -4.03
N ARG A 46 -3.95 -6.35 -5.11
CA ARG A 46 -3.02 -5.24 -5.20
C ARG A 46 -3.80 -3.98 -5.47
N TRP A 47 -3.31 -2.85 -5.01
CA TRP A 47 -3.89 -1.55 -5.27
C TRP A 47 -2.91 -0.72 -6.08
N CYS A 48 -3.39 -0.20 -7.20
CA CYS A 48 -2.68 0.77 -8.01
C CYS A 48 -3.18 2.17 -7.70
N PHE A 49 -2.32 3.03 -7.15
CA PHE A 49 -2.65 4.44 -6.90
C PHE A 49 -2.80 5.28 -8.17
N VAL A 50 -2.25 4.82 -9.31
CA VAL A 50 -2.38 5.50 -10.61
C VAL A 50 -3.74 5.24 -11.20
N ASP A 51 -4.13 3.97 -11.30
CA ASP A 51 -5.41 3.58 -11.88
C ASP A 51 -6.57 3.67 -10.87
N LEU A 52 -6.27 3.80 -9.57
CA LEU A 52 -7.25 3.77 -8.47
C LEU A 52 -8.09 2.48 -8.48
N MET A 53 -7.47 1.36 -8.87
CA MET A 53 -8.13 0.07 -9.03
C MET A 53 -7.42 -1.03 -8.22
N ILE A 54 -8.20 -2.05 -7.88
CA ILE A 54 -7.68 -3.33 -7.41
C ILE A 54 -7.25 -4.18 -8.61
N VAL A 55 -6.04 -4.74 -8.54
CA VAL A 55 -5.41 -5.61 -9.53
C VAL A 55 -4.96 -6.94 -8.94
#